data_AF-A0A1F2Y7U4-F1
#
_entry.id   AF-A0A1F2Y7U4-F1
#
_cell.length_a   1.000
_cell.length_b   1.000
_cell.length_c   1.000
_cell.angle_alpha   90.00
_cell.angle_beta   90.00
_cell.angle_gamma   90.00
#
_symmetry.space_group_name_H-M   'P 1'
#
loop_
_entity.id
_entity.type
_entity.pdbx_description
1 polymer ?
#
loop_
_entity_poly.entity_id
_entity_poly.type
_entity_poly.pdbx_seq_one_letter_code
_entity_poly.pdbx_strand_id
1 'polypeptide(L)' 'MAHMMNGWNGGWAGIVWMILFWGVIVGVIYVIARSVGGAGARPGQERDGMGILDERFARGEISEEEYTERRRVLEGSKR' A
#
# COMPACT_ATOMS: atom_id res chain seq x y z
N MET A 1 46.59 -23.44 11.07
CA MET A 1 46.18 -22.01 11.01
C MET A 1 45.25 -21.81 9.82
N ALA A 2 44.04 -22.34 9.88
CA ALA A 2 43.05 -22.17 8.82
C ALA A 2 41.78 -21.56 9.41
N HIS A 3 41.11 -20.73 8.62
CA HIS A 3 39.81 -20.09 8.86
C HIS A 3 39.80 -18.79 9.68
N MET A 4 40.31 -17.72 9.08
CA MET A 4 39.77 -16.36 9.27
C MET A 4 39.55 -15.71 7.90
N MET A 5 38.69 -16.27 7.06
CA MET A 5 38.38 -15.71 5.73
C MET A 5 36.88 -15.67 5.42
N ASN A 6 36.00 -15.67 6.44
CA ASN A 6 34.55 -15.71 6.25
C ASN A 6 33.83 -14.38 6.58
N GLY A 7 34.56 -13.33 6.96
CA GLY A 7 33.97 -12.04 7.36
C GLY A 7 33.53 -11.13 6.19
N TRP A 8 34.12 -11.29 5.01
CA TRP A 8 33.86 -10.38 3.88
C TRP A 8 32.59 -10.74 3.10
N ASN A 9 32.24 -12.03 3.03
CA ASN A 9 31.12 -12.50 2.21
C ASN A 9 29.75 -12.37 2.90
N GLY A 10 29.72 -12.27 4.24
CA GLY A 10 28.47 -12.17 5.02
C GLY A 10 27.84 -10.77 4.97
N GLY A 11 28.65 -9.72 4.93
CA GLY A 11 28.15 -8.33 4.94
C GLY A 11 27.48 -7.93 3.62
N TRP A 12 28.08 -8.29 2.49
CA TRP A 12 27.52 -7.99 1.16
C TRP A 12 26.26 -8.81 0.87
N ALA A 13 26.24 -10.08 1.26
CA ALA A 13 25.03 -10.91 1.16
C ALA A 13 23.87 -10.30 1.97
N GLY A 14 24.14 -9.79 3.17
CA GLY A 14 23.14 -9.09 4.00
C GLY A 14 22.61 -7.81 3.35
N ILE A 15 23.48 -6.99 2.76
CA ILE A 15 23.09 -5.75 2.05
C ILE A 15 22.20 -6.07 0.84
N VAL A 16 22.58 -7.07 0.04
CA VAL A 16 21.79 -7.50 -1.12
C VAL A 16 20.43 -8.01 -0.68
N TRP A 17 20.36 -8.84 0.37
CA TRP A 17 19.09 -9.31 0.94
C TRP A 17 18.22 -8.17 1.45
N MET A 18 18.81 -7.16 2.09
CA MET A 18 18.07 -5.99 2.57
C MET A 18 17.49 -5.17 1.42
N ILE A 19 18.27 -4.91 0.37
CA ILE A 19 17.80 -4.18 -0.82
C ILE A 19 16.70 -4.98 -1.53
N LEU A 20 16.86 -6.29 -1.67
CA LEU A 20 15.83 -7.16 -2.26
C LEU A 20 14.54 -7.13 -1.46
N PHE A 21 14.62 -7.22 -0.12
CA PHE A 21 13.46 -7.13 0.76
C PHE A 21 12.71 -5.80 0.59
N TRP A 22 13.43 -4.67 0.62
CA TRP A 22 12.83 -3.35 0.39
C TRP A 22 12.29 -3.18 -1.03
N GLY A 23 12.98 -3.70 -2.04
CA GLY A 23 12.52 -3.68 -3.43
C GLY A 23 11.22 -4.46 -3.63
N VAL A 24 11.08 -5.62 -2.99
CA VAL A 24 9.85 -6.40 -3.00
C VAL A 24 8.72 -5.65 -2.30
N ILE A 25 8.97 -5.05 -1.12
CA ILE A 25 7.97 -4.23 -0.41
C ILE A 25 7.47 -3.09 -1.30
N VAL A 26 8.38 -2.32 -1.89
CA VAL A 26 8.02 -1.20 -2.78
C VAL A 26 7.28 -1.70 -4.02
N GLY A 27 7.72 -2.82 -4.61
CA GLY A 27 7.04 -3.44 -5.75
C GLY A 27 5.62 -3.87 -5.44
N VAL A 28 5.40 -4.50 -4.28
CA VAL A 28 4.06 -4.91 -3.81
C VAL A 28 3.19 -3.68 -3.56
N ILE A 29 3.71 -2.66 -2.86
CA ILE A 29 3.01 -1.39 -2.65
C ILE A 29 2.65 -0.74 -3.99
N TYR A 30 3.57 -0.72 -4.96
CA TYR A 30 3.33 -0.15 -6.28
C TYR A 30 2.24 -0.91 -7.04
N VAL A 31 2.25 -2.24 -7.00
CA VAL A 31 1.21 -3.08 -7.64
C VAL A 31 -0.15 -2.84 -6.99
N ILE A 32 -0.22 -2.78 -5.65
CA ILE A 32 -1.44 -2.49 -4.91
C ILE A 32 -1.92 -1.07 -5.20
N ALA A 33 -1.04 -0.08 -5.16
CA ALA A 33 -1.34 1.32 -5.48
C ALA A 33 -1.77 1.49 -6.93
N ARG A 34 -1.23 0.70 -7.87
CA ARG A 34 -1.68 0.64 -9.26
C ARG A 34 -3.04 -0.03 -9.40
N SER A 35 -3.30 -1.12 -8.67
CA SER A 35 -4.59 -1.82 -8.75
C SER A 35 -5.70 -1.03 -8.07
N VAL A 36 -5.38 -0.28 -7.01
CA VAL A 36 -6.31 0.56 -6.27
C VAL A 36 -6.45 1.95 -6.90
N GLY A 37 -5.35 2.56 -7.37
CA GLY A 37 -5.31 3.88 -8.00
C GLY A 37 -5.57 3.88 -9.52
N GLY A 38 -5.55 2.71 -10.17
CA GLY A 38 -5.77 2.56 -11.61
C GLY A 38 -7.21 2.71 -12.08
N ALA A 39 -8.18 2.84 -11.17
CA ALA A 39 -9.58 3.12 -11.51
C ALA A 39 -9.86 4.61 -11.77
N GLY A 40 -8.91 5.52 -11.49
CA GLY A 40 -9.18 6.96 -11.41
C GLY A 40 -8.82 7.82 -12.63
N ALA A 41 -8.28 7.26 -13.71
CA ALA A 41 -7.92 8.04 -14.91
C ALA A 41 -9.01 7.97 -16.01
N ARG A 42 -10.27 8.25 -15.66
CA ARG A 42 -11.32 8.60 -16.62
C ARG A 42 -11.81 10.02 -16.31
N PRO A 43 -11.51 11.02 -17.14
CA PRO A 43 -11.98 12.37 -16.93
C PRO A 43 -13.50 12.38 -17.20
N GLY A 44 -14.31 12.32 -16.15
CA GLY A 44 -15.76 12.53 -16.27
C GLY A 44 -16.66 11.59 -15.50
N GLN A 45 -16.14 10.57 -14.80
CA GLN A 45 -16.99 9.73 -13.95
C GLN A 45 -16.88 10.18 -12.50
N GLU A 46 -17.99 10.73 -12.03
CA GLU A 46 -18.37 10.94 -10.63
C GLU A 46 -17.50 10.15 -9.66
N ARG A 47 -16.73 10.88 -8.85
CA ARG A 47 -15.84 10.32 -7.84
C ARG A 47 -16.74 9.54 -6.87
N ASP A 48 -16.79 8.22 -7.01
CA ASP A 48 -17.56 7.34 -6.12
C ASP A 48 -17.11 7.66 -4.69
N GLY A 49 -17.97 8.32 -3.90
CA GLY A 49 -17.60 8.88 -2.59
C GLY A 49 -17.00 7.83 -1.65
N MET A 50 -17.32 6.56 -1.90
CA MET A 50 -16.74 5.39 -1.23
C MET A 50 -15.22 5.30 -1.42
N GLY A 51 -14.69 5.58 -2.62
CA GLY A 51 -13.25 5.48 -2.89
C GLY A 51 -12.43 6.54 -2.15
N ILE A 52 -12.99 7.74 -1.98
CA ILE A 52 -12.35 8.80 -1.17
C ILE A 52 -12.37 8.43 0.31
N LEU A 53 -13.45 7.79 0.77
CA LEU A 53 -13.59 7.34 2.15
C LEU A 53 -12.59 6.21 2.48
N ASP A 54 -12.46 5.23 1.59
CA ASP A 54 -11.49 4.13 1.69
C ASP A 54 -10.05 4.64 1.68
N GLU A 55 -9.75 5.62 0.83
CA GLU A 55 -8.42 6.23 0.75
C GLU A 55 -8.04 6.94 2.07
N ARG A 56 -8.98 7.65 2.69
CA ARG A 56 -8.76 8.34 3.96
C ARG A 56 -8.69 7.40 5.17
N PHE A 57 -9.45 6.31 5.15
CA PHE A 57 -9.32 5.24 6.15
C PHE A 57 -7.96 4.53 6.04
N ALA A 58 -7.51 4.22 4.83
CA ALA A 58 -6.19 3.61 4.59
C ALA A 58 -5.02 4.54 4.96
N ARG A 59 -5.21 5.87 4.83
CA ARG A 59 -4.28 6.89 5.35
C ARG A 59 -4.30 7.02 6.88
N GLY A 60 -5.27 6.43 7.57
CA GLY A 60 -5.45 6.55 9.02
C GLY A 60 -6.00 7.91 9.46
N GLU A 61 -6.53 8.73 8.54
CA GLU A 61 -7.09 10.06 8.81
C GLU A 61 -8.51 10.00 9.39
N ILE A 62 -9.15 8.82 9.32
CA ILE A 62 -10.54 8.58 9.75
C ILE A 62 -10.55 7.30 10.59
N SER A 63 -11.28 7.31 11.71
CA SER A 63 -11.45 6.11 12.55
C SER A 63 -12.45 5.13 11.93
N GLU A 64 -12.38 3.87 12.35
CA GLU A 64 -13.31 2.80 11.89
C GLU A 64 -14.79 3.14 12.13
N GLU A 65 -15.07 3.88 13.21
CA GLU A 65 -16.41 4.29 13.61
C GLU A 65 -16.99 5.32 12.62
N GLU A 66 -16.19 6.34 12.27
CA GLU A 66 -16.56 7.38 11.30
C GLU A 66 -16.62 6.83 9.85
N TYR A 67 -15.77 5.84 9.54
CA TYR A 67 -15.82 5.12 8.26
C TYR A 67 -17.14 4.36 8.10
N THR A 68 -17.56 3.63 9.12
CA THR A 68 -18.76 2.79 9.08
C THR A 68 -20.03 3.63 8.95
N GLU A 69 -20.10 4.77 9.64
CA GLU A 69 -21.24 5.69 9.56
C GLU A 69 -21.40 6.29 8.16
N ARG A 70 -20.30 6.83 7.61
CA ARG A 70 -20.32 7.45 6.26
C ARG A 70 -20.56 6.45 5.14
N ARG A 71 -20.05 5.22 5.28
CA ARG A 71 -20.30 4.13 4.34
C ARG A 71 -21.79 3.80 4.24
N ARG A 72 -22.49 3.70 5.38
CA ARG A 72 -23.93 3.42 5.40
C ARG A 72 -24.76 4.51 4.74
N VAL A 73 -24.40 5.78 4.94
CA VAL A 73 -25.07 6.92 4.32
C VAL A 73 -24.91 6.89 2.80
N LEU A 74 -23.69 6.63 2.32
CA LEU A 74 -23.40 6.55 0.88
C LEU A 74 -24.06 5.34 0.21
N GLU A 75 -24.12 4.20 0.89
CA GLU A 75 -24.76 2.98 0.40
C GLU A 75 -26.30 3.11 0.35
N GLY A 76 -26.89 3.84 1.31
CA GLY A 76 -28.33 4.16 1.30
C GLY A 76 -28.73 5.15 0.21
N SER A 77 -27.83 6.04 -0.22
CA SER A 77 -28.06 7.01 -1.30
C SER A 77 -28.00 6.38 -2.71
N LYS A 78 -27.51 5.13 -2.84
CA LYS A 78 -27.34 4.43 -4.12
C LYS A 78 -28.53 3.52 -4.48
N ARG A 79 -29.67 3.67 -3.78
CA ARG A 79 -30.93 2.98 -4.06
C ARG A 79 -31.92 3.82 -4.85
#